data_AF-A0A935QE48-F1
#
_entry.id   AF-A0A935QE48-F1
#
_cell.length_a   1.000
_cell.length_b   1.000
_cell.length_c   1.000
_cell.angle_alpha   90.00
_cell.angle_beta   90.00
_cell.angle_gamma   90.00
#
_symmetry.space_group_name_H-M   'P 1'
#
loop_
_entity.id
_entity.type
_entity.pdbx_description
1 polymer ?
#
loop_
_entity_poly.entity_id
_entity_poly.type
_entity_poly.pdbx_seq_one_letter_code
_entity_poly.pdbx_strand_id
1 'polypeptide(L)'
;MCGWKARRSTSSTTPPAPAWWGPKFSLITNARGDLEAKLSSLNPNWAAVVVELFHRAGLRPGDPVAVALTGSFPGLNVAVYAAIETMELAPVVITSVGASMWGANDPAFTWLDMERILREERVLHVRTAAATLGGGDDMGQGLSPEGRRLLEAALERNGVPLLGSQNIEEAIAKRMSFFDEALRGRVPKCFVNVGGGVASLGSSQNRILIPRGFAETLEAKNWPRKGTLTLMSDRGVPVIHLLEVASLAREYGLPVAPDYLPEPGEGEIFVRDGYRLELVAIFLVLYGALCAVVLAPEVRRNLLGAVRFRRRSGGAA
;
A
#
# COMPACT_ATOMS: atom_id res chain seq x y z
N MET A 1 21.16 -4.64 -18.27
CA MET A 1 22.02 -5.79 -17.88
C MET A 1 23.04 -5.33 -16.84
N CYS A 2 22.69 -5.41 -15.56
CA CYS A 2 23.65 -5.21 -14.46
C CYS A 2 23.46 -6.36 -13.46
N GLY A 3 24.30 -7.38 -13.58
CA GLY A 3 24.31 -8.52 -12.66
C GLY A 3 24.96 -8.12 -11.34
N TRP A 4 24.16 -7.90 -10.30
CA TRP A 4 24.62 -7.82 -8.93
C TRP A 4 24.92 -9.25 -8.42
N LYS A 5 26.18 -9.67 -8.51
CA LYS A 5 26.65 -10.91 -7.88
C LYS A 5 26.73 -10.71 -6.36
N ALA A 6 25.72 -11.19 -5.65
CA ALA A 6 25.78 -11.37 -4.20
C ALA A 6 26.97 -12.29 -3.84
N ARG A 7 27.85 -11.80 -2.97
CA ARG A 7 29.00 -12.55 -2.44
C ARG A 7 28.47 -13.71 -1.59
N ARG A 8 28.67 -14.95 -2.04
CA ARG A 8 28.34 -16.16 -1.27
C ARG A 8 29.38 -16.33 -0.15
N SER A 9 28.97 -16.19 1.11
CA SER A 9 29.68 -16.81 2.24
C SER A 9 28.84 -17.99 2.74
N THR A 10 29.43 -19.17 2.64
CA THR A 10 28.92 -20.44 3.15
C THR A 10 28.76 -20.42 4.67
N SER A 11 27.71 -21.08 5.17
CA SER A 11 27.33 -21.32 6.57
C SER A 11 26.42 -20.28 7.25
N SER A 12 25.17 -20.18 6.82
CA SER A 12 24.02 -20.02 7.72
C SER A 12 22.75 -20.43 6.98
N THR A 13 21.75 -20.99 7.67
CA THR A 13 20.40 -21.32 7.17
C THR A 13 19.56 -20.08 6.80
N THR A 14 20.22 -18.93 6.59
CA THR A 14 19.57 -17.67 6.23
C THR A 14 19.91 -17.38 4.76
N PRO A 15 18.92 -17.18 3.88
CA PRO A 15 19.19 -16.70 2.53
C PRO A 15 20.01 -15.39 2.61
N PRO A 16 20.92 -15.13 1.65
CA PRO A 16 21.75 -13.93 1.69
C PRO A 16 20.85 -12.70 1.80
N ALA A 17 21.03 -11.94 2.88
CA ALA A 17 20.24 -10.75 3.15
C ALA A 17 20.38 -9.77 1.96
N PRO A 18 19.29 -9.35 1.32
CA PRO A 18 19.34 -8.32 0.31
C PRO A 18 19.94 -7.04 0.92
N ALA A 19 20.70 -6.27 0.14
CA ALA A 19 21.42 -5.07 0.60
C ALA A 19 20.52 -3.97 1.24
N TRP A 20 19.20 -4.17 1.18
CA TRP A 20 18.14 -3.32 1.70
C TRP A 20 17.72 -3.66 3.13
N TRP A 21 18.26 -4.72 3.73
CA TRP A 21 18.00 -5.09 5.12
C TRP A 21 19.06 -4.55 6.06
N GLY A 22 18.61 -3.91 7.14
CA GLY A 22 19.46 -3.60 8.27
C GLY A 22 19.61 -4.78 9.24
N PRO A 23 20.43 -4.61 10.29
CA PRO A 23 20.68 -5.65 11.27
C PRO A 23 19.40 -6.08 12.02
N LYS A 24 19.43 -7.26 12.63
CA LYS A 24 18.34 -7.71 13.53
C LYS A 24 18.07 -6.68 14.64
N PHE A 25 19.12 -6.06 15.17
CA PHE A 25 19.04 -5.02 16.18
C PHE A 25 20.17 -4.01 16.03
N SER A 26 19.88 -2.77 16.40
CA SER A 26 20.78 -1.62 16.50
C SER A 26 20.24 -0.63 17.54
N LEU A 27 21.00 0.42 17.84
CA LEU A 27 20.56 1.49 18.74
C LEU A 27 19.34 2.29 18.24
N ILE A 28 19.01 2.20 16.94
CA ILE A 28 17.84 2.89 16.37
C ILE A 28 16.67 1.92 16.08
N THR A 29 16.75 0.69 16.59
CA THR A 29 15.68 -0.31 16.46
C THR A 29 14.56 -0.01 17.46
N ASN A 30 13.40 0.40 16.95
CA ASN A 30 12.30 0.92 17.80
C ASN A 30 11.12 -0.05 18.01
N ALA A 31 11.09 -1.16 17.27
CA ALA A 31 10.00 -2.13 17.34
C ALA A 31 10.47 -3.53 16.92
N ARG A 32 9.73 -4.55 17.36
CA ARG A 32 9.90 -5.91 16.85
C ARG A 32 9.49 -5.97 15.37
N GLY A 33 10.26 -6.69 14.57
CA GLY A 33 9.93 -7.01 13.19
C GLY A 33 9.35 -8.42 13.11
N ASP A 34 8.56 -8.66 12.06
CA ASP A 34 8.15 -10.00 11.63
C ASP A 34 8.94 -10.35 10.36
N LEU A 35 9.72 -11.43 10.38
CA LEU A 35 10.65 -11.74 9.30
C LEU A 35 9.92 -12.08 7.99
N GLU A 36 8.77 -12.76 8.08
CA GLU A 36 7.93 -13.09 6.91
C GLU A 36 7.48 -11.82 6.20
N ALA A 37 6.98 -10.82 6.94
CA ALA A 37 6.60 -9.53 6.40
C ALA A 37 7.79 -8.77 5.80
N LYS A 38 9.00 -8.88 6.38
CA LYS A 38 10.22 -8.22 5.86
C LYS A 38 10.66 -8.81 4.54
N LEU A 39 10.71 -10.14 4.44
CA LEU A 39 11.00 -10.85 3.20
C LEU A 39 9.96 -10.51 2.12
N SER A 40 8.68 -10.58 2.46
CA SER A 40 7.58 -10.28 1.53
C SER A 40 7.64 -8.84 1.02
N SER A 41 8.11 -7.89 1.84
CA SER A 41 8.19 -6.46 1.46
C SER A 41 9.26 -6.13 0.41
N LEU A 42 10.17 -7.06 0.13
CA LEU A 42 11.25 -6.85 -0.85
C LEU A 42 10.83 -7.16 -2.29
N ASN A 43 9.66 -7.75 -2.50
CA ASN A 43 9.19 -8.10 -3.82
C ASN A 43 9.01 -6.82 -4.68
N PRO A 44 9.75 -6.63 -5.80
CA PRO A 44 9.63 -5.42 -6.61
C PRO A 44 8.23 -5.24 -7.21
N ASN A 45 7.44 -6.31 -7.34
CA ASN A 45 6.08 -6.27 -7.87
C ASN A 45 5.07 -5.56 -6.95
N TRP A 46 5.47 -5.18 -5.74
CA TRP A 46 4.72 -4.21 -4.94
C TRP A 46 4.47 -2.89 -5.69
N ALA A 47 5.36 -2.47 -6.59
CA ALA A 47 5.15 -1.26 -7.39
C ALA A 47 3.86 -1.36 -8.24
N ALA A 48 3.60 -2.52 -8.84
CA ALA A 48 2.38 -2.75 -9.61
C ALA A 48 1.13 -2.75 -8.73
N VAL A 49 1.21 -3.35 -7.54
CA VAL A 49 0.12 -3.29 -6.54
C VAL A 49 -0.19 -1.85 -6.16
N VAL A 50 0.83 -1.02 -5.89
CA VAL A 50 0.61 0.39 -5.54
C VAL A 50 -0.01 1.18 -6.70
N VAL A 51 0.42 0.92 -7.94
CA VAL A 51 -0.22 1.52 -9.15
C VAL A 51 -1.69 1.14 -9.25
N GLU A 52 -2.04 -0.13 -9.04
CA GLU A 52 -3.44 -0.59 -9.01
C GLU A 52 -4.24 0.11 -7.90
N LEU A 53 -3.67 0.24 -6.70
CA LEU A 53 -4.32 0.96 -5.59
C LEU A 53 -4.51 2.45 -5.91
N PHE A 54 -3.58 3.10 -6.60
CA PHE A 54 -3.72 4.48 -7.06
C PHE A 54 -4.79 4.62 -8.14
N HIS A 55 -4.91 3.66 -9.07
CA HIS A 55 -6.00 3.62 -10.03
C HIS A 55 -7.37 3.47 -9.34
N ARG A 56 -7.48 2.59 -8.34
CA ARG A 56 -8.70 2.44 -7.53
C ARG A 56 -9.06 3.71 -6.77
N ALA A 57 -8.08 4.47 -6.31
CA ALA A 57 -8.26 5.78 -5.69
C ALA A 57 -8.53 6.90 -6.72
N GLY A 58 -8.52 6.60 -8.02
CA GLY A 58 -8.86 7.53 -9.09
C GLY A 58 -7.81 8.62 -9.36
N LEU A 59 -6.54 8.36 -9.01
CA LEU A 59 -5.45 9.33 -9.19
C LEU A 59 -5.09 9.50 -10.66
N ARG A 60 -4.68 10.72 -11.00
CA ARG A 60 -4.23 11.15 -12.33
C ARG A 60 -2.90 11.90 -12.22
N PRO A 61 -2.14 12.01 -13.33
CA PRO A 61 -0.94 12.84 -13.38
C PRO A 61 -1.18 14.25 -12.79
N GLY A 62 -0.28 14.67 -11.91
CA GLY A 62 -0.32 15.95 -11.21
C GLY A 62 -1.16 15.99 -9.93
N ASP A 63 -1.91 14.93 -9.60
CA ASP A 63 -2.71 14.90 -8.38
C ASP A 63 -1.83 14.95 -7.11
N PRO A 64 -2.22 15.76 -6.10
CA PRO A 64 -1.48 15.84 -4.84
C PRO A 64 -1.70 14.57 -3.99
N VAL A 65 -0.62 14.01 -3.46
CA VAL A 65 -0.68 12.82 -2.59
C VAL A 65 0.09 13.07 -1.30
N ALA A 66 -0.55 12.80 -0.16
CA ALA A 66 0.13 12.86 1.14
C ALA A 66 0.65 11.47 1.50
N VAL A 67 1.93 11.36 1.86
CA VAL A 67 2.58 10.07 2.11
C VAL A 67 3.26 10.09 3.48
N ALA A 68 2.99 9.06 4.28
CA ALA A 68 3.66 8.81 5.55
C ALA A 68 4.40 7.47 5.50
N LEU A 69 5.73 7.51 5.57
CA LEU A 69 6.59 6.34 5.51
C LEU A 69 7.24 6.04 6.85
N THR A 70 7.72 4.80 7.00
CA THR A 70 8.59 4.41 8.10
C THR A 70 9.87 3.78 7.56
N GLY A 71 10.97 3.88 8.29
CA GLY A 71 12.20 3.14 7.97
C GLY A 71 12.05 1.62 8.06
N SER A 72 10.90 1.10 8.52
CA SER A 72 10.69 -0.33 8.73
C SER A 72 10.61 -1.13 7.43
N PHE A 73 10.14 -0.56 6.32
CA PHE A 73 9.89 -1.29 5.08
C PHE A 73 10.51 -0.58 3.86
N PRO A 74 11.85 -0.55 3.74
CA PRO A 74 12.52 0.15 2.64
C PRO A 74 12.10 -0.36 1.25
N GLY A 75 11.86 -1.67 1.08
CA GLY A 75 11.36 -2.23 -0.19
C GLY A 75 9.98 -1.68 -0.59
N LEU A 76 9.04 -1.54 0.36
CA LEU A 76 7.74 -0.92 0.09
C LEU A 76 7.87 0.58 -0.16
N ASN A 77 8.77 1.27 0.53
CA ASN A 77 8.99 2.70 0.29
C ASN A 77 9.46 2.94 -1.16
N VAL A 78 10.38 2.12 -1.67
CA VAL A 78 10.80 2.15 -3.09
C VAL A 78 9.62 1.88 -4.02
N ALA A 79 8.81 0.84 -3.74
CA ALA A 79 7.65 0.52 -4.56
C ALA A 79 6.64 1.68 -4.62
N VAL A 80 6.40 2.38 -3.50
CA VAL A 80 5.54 3.55 -3.44
C VAL A 80 6.12 4.72 -4.24
N TYR A 81 7.42 5.01 -4.10
CA TYR A 81 8.07 6.08 -4.88
C TYR A 81 8.06 5.79 -6.38
N ALA A 82 8.35 4.54 -6.77
CA ALA A 82 8.30 4.11 -8.16
C ALA A 82 6.90 4.28 -8.76
N ALA A 83 5.86 3.89 -8.02
CA ALA A 83 4.47 4.08 -8.46
C ALA A 83 4.08 5.56 -8.57
N ILE A 84 4.52 6.39 -7.61
CA ILE A 84 4.29 7.84 -7.63
C ILE A 84 4.91 8.50 -8.87
N GLU A 85 6.16 8.15 -9.20
CA GLU A 85 6.85 8.69 -10.38
C GLU A 85 6.24 8.18 -11.68
N THR A 86 5.91 6.88 -11.74
CA THR A 86 5.29 6.25 -12.91
C THR A 86 3.94 6.89 -13.23
N MET A 87 3.18 7.29 -12.21
CA MET A 87 1.88 7.96 -12.38
C MET A 87 1.97 9.49 -12.40
N GLU A 88 3.19 10.05 -12.40
CA GLU A 88 3.46 11.50 -12.44
C GLU A 88 2.70 12.28 -11.35
N LEU A 89 2.60 11.70 -10.15
CA LEU A 89 1.86 12.30 -9.03
C LEU A 89 2.69 13.37 -8.33
N ALA A 90 2.04 14.24 -7.54
CA ALA A 90 2.69 15.30 -6.78
C ALA A 90 2.73 14.96 -5.27
N PRO A 91 3.75 14.22 -4.78
CA PRO A 91 3.79 13.76 -3.41
C PRO A 91 4.27 14.84 -2.42
N VAL A 92 3.73 14.80 -1.20
CA VAL A 92 4.34 15.37 0.00
C VAL A 92 4.62 14.22 0.96
N VAL A 93 5.89 13.98 1.29
CA VAL A 93 6.31 12.82 2.07
C VAL A 93 6.82 13.22 3.45
N ILE A 94 6.29 12.56 4.48
CA ILE A 94 6.83 12.57 5.84
C ILE A 94 7.38 11.18 6.15
N THR A 95 8.61 11.11 6.66
CA THR A 95 9.27 9.84 7.02
C THR A 95 9.51 9.75 8.52
N SER A 96 9.10 8.65 9.14
CA SER A 96 9.60 8.25 10.46
C SER A 96 10.92 7.48 10.31
N VAL A 97 12.04 8.07 10.73
CA VAL A 97 13.39 7.55 10.46
C VAL A 97 13.66 6.23 11.17
N GLY A 98 13.24 6.10 12.43
CA GLY A 98 13.42 4.87 13.19
C GLY A 98 12.72 3.67 12.56
N ALA A 99 13.34 2.50 12.66
CA ALA A 99 12.91 1.29 11.99
C ALA A 99 12.79 0.10 12.96
N SER A 100 11.89 -0.84 12.65
CA SER A 100 11.83 -2.12 13.35
C SER A 100 13.01 -3.01 12.99
N MET A 101 13.16 -4.14 13.68
CA MET A 101 14.13 -5.21 13.33
C MET A 101 14.10 -5.52 11.82
N TRP A 102 15.29 -5.67 11.22
CA TRP A 102 15.50 -5.93 9.78
C TRP A 102 14.96 -4.86 8.81
N GLY A 103 14.51 -3.71 9.31
CA GLY A 103 14.23 -2.53 8.48
C GLY A 103 15.51 -1.75 8.17
N ALA A 104 15.40 -0.50 7.73
CA ALA A 104 16.51 0.43 7.56
C ALA A 104 17.00 0.97 8.93
N ASN A 105 17.39 0.05 9.82
CA ASN A 105 17.79 0.34 11.20
C ASN A 105 19.30 0.36 11.39
N ASP A 106 20.12 0.42 10.34
CA ASP A 106 21.54 0.73 10.51
C ASP A 106 21.70 2.23 10.77
N PRO A 107 22.27 2.69 11.91
CA PRO A 107 22.49 4.10 12.16
C PRO A 107 23.28 4.82 11.06
N ALA A 108 24.20 4.13 10.38
CA ALA A 108 24.98 4.71 9.29
C ALA A 108 24.25 4.66 7.93
N PHE A 109 23.13 3.93 7.84
CA PHE A 109 22.43 3.66 6.58
C PHE A 109 20.91 3.53 6.79
N THR A 110 20.29 4.65 7.16
CA THR A 110 18.84 4.76 7.37
C THR A 110 18.08 4.86 6.04
N TRP A 111 16.75 4.86 6.08
CA TRP A 111 15.95 5.12 4.87
C TRP A 111 16.28 6.46 4.22
N LEU A 112 16.61 7.49 5.01
CA LEU A 112 16.98 8.80 4.45
C LEU A 112 18.29 8.72 3.66
N ASP A 113 19.24 7.91 4.11
CA ASP A 113 20.50 7.67 3.40
C ASP A 113 20.27 6.90 2.10
N MET A 114 19.41 5.86 2.14
CA MET A 114 18.99 5.11 0.95
C MET A 114 18.28 6.00 -0.08
N GLU A 115 17.33 6.81 0.38
CA GLU A 115 16.60 7.78 -0.45
C GLU A 115 17.56 8.77 -1.12
N ARG A 116 18.51 9.33 -0.37
CA ARG A 116 19.51 10.26 -0.93
C ARG A 116 20.29 9.61 -2.05
N ILE A 117 20.78 8.38 -1.87
CA ILE A 117 21.56 7.66 -2.87
C ILE A 117 20.72 7.35 -4.11
N LEU A 118 19.48 6.87 -3.95
CA LEU A 118 18.59 6.61 -5.08
C LEU A 118 18.34 7.86 -5.92
N ARG A 119 18.31 9.02 -5.28
CA ARG A 119 18.18 10.32 -5.94
C ARG A 119 19.46 10.80 -6.62
N GLU A 120 20.60 10.66 -5.97
CA GLU A 120 21.90 11.01 -6.54
C GLU A 120 22.22 10.16 -7.78
N GLU A 121 21.84 8.88 -7.75
CA GLU A 121 21.94 7.94 -8.87
C GLU A 121 20.80 8.09 -9.90
N ARG A 122 19.86 9.02 -9.70
CA ARG A 122 18.72 9.31 -10.59
C ARG A 122 17.81 8.10 -10.85
N VAL A 123 17.72 7.20 -9.88
CA VAL A 123 16.81 6.05 -9.90
C VAL A 123 15.40 6.47 -9.49
N LEU A 124 15.30 7.33 -8.47
CA LEU A 124 14.05 7.92 -7.98
C LEU A 124 14.28 9.40 -7.66
N HIS A 125 13.34 10.26 -8.00
CA HIS A 125 13.35 11.70 -7.79
C HIS A 125 12.51 12.13 -6.58
N VAL A 126 11.57 11.30 -6.12
CA VAL A 126 10.75 11.58 -4.93
C VAL A 126 11.65 11.66 -3.69
N ARG A 127 11.32 12.60 -2.79
CA ARG A 127 12.07 12.83 -1.56
C ARG A 127 11.18 13.06 -0.35
N THR A 128 11.73 12.78 0.81
CA THR A 128 11.21 13.18 2.11
C THR A 128 11.24 14.71 2.22
N ALA A 129 10.08 15.30 2.58
CA ALA A 129 9.94 16.74 2.78
C ALA A 129 10.23 17.13 4.25
N ALA A 130 9.80 16.30 5.19
CA ALA A 130 10.13 16.40 6.61
C ALA A 130 10.16 15.00 7.24
N ALA A 131 10.83 14.86 8.37
CA ALA A 131 10.90 13.57 9.04
C ALA A 131 10.79 13.68 10.56
N THR A 132 10.39 12.57 11.18
CA THR A 132 10.25 12.41 12.63
C THR A 132 11.21 11.31 13.09
N LEU A 133 11.47 11.21 14.40
CA LEU A 133 12.29 10.12 14.91
C LEU A 133 11.56 8.76 14.78
N GLY A 134 10.22 8.76 14.73
CA GLY A 134 9.43 7.53 14.75
C GLY A 134 9.41 6.91 16.14
N GLY A 135 9.30 5.58 16.22
CA GLY A 135 9.29 4.86 17.50
C GLY A 135 8.09 5.23 18.39
N GLY A 136 8.26 5.07 19.71
CA GLY A 136 7.21 5.39 20.66
C GLY A 136 6.86 6.88 20.62
N ASP A 137 5.56 7.17 20.57
CA ASP A 137 4.96 8.50 20.44
C ASP A 137 5.56 9.37 19.32
N ASP A 138 6.16 8.75 18.30
CA ASP A 138 6.81 9.42 17.16
C ASP A 138 8.05 10.28 17.50
N MET A 139 8.52 10.20 18.75
CA MET A 139 9.64 10.96 19.32
C MET A 139 10.84 10.06 19.72
N GLY A 140 10.87 8.82 19.22
CA GLY A 140 11.87 7.83 19.59
C GLY A 140 11.74 7.35 21.03
N GLN A 141 10.56 7.44 21.65
CA GLN A 141 10.35 6.90 22.98
C GLN A 141 10.59 5.38 22.96
N GLY A 142 11.28 4.88 24.00
CA GLY A 142 11.79 3.50 24.06
C GLY A 142 13.20 3.33 23.51
N LEU A 143 13.73 4.27 22.72
CA LEU A 143 15.15 4.30 22.36
C LEU A 143 15.99 4.94 23.46
N SER A 144 17.26 4.56 23.53
CA SER A 144 18.25 5.22 24.38
C SER A 144 18.49 6.66 23.92
N PRO A 145 19.02 7.55 24.79
CA PRO A 145 19.41 8.90 24.38
C PRO A 145 20.37 8.89 23.18
N GLU A 146 21.29 7.93 23.14
CA GLU A 146 22.20 7.75 22.01
C GLU A 146 21.47 7.33 20.73
N GLY A 147 20.51 6.41 20.82
CA GLY A 147 19.67 6.03 19.68
C GLY A 147 18.94 7.22 19.07
N ARG A 148 18.40 8.13 19.89
CA ARG A 148 17.75 9.36 19.39
C ARG A 148 18.74 10.31 18.73
N ARG A 149 19.93 10.52 19.33
CA ARG A 149 21.00 11.32 18.73
C ARG A 149 21.44 10.78 17.37
N LEU A 150 21.51 9.45 17.22
CA LEU A 150 21.85 8.82 15.94
C LEU A 150 20.79 9.06 14.86
N LEU A 151 19.50 9.11 15.24
CA LEU A 151 18.40 9.47 14.33
C LEU A 151 18.43 10.95 13.96
N GLU A 152 18.69 11.84 14.92
CA GLU A 152 18.90 13.27 14.69
C GLU A 152 20.09 13.53 13.75
N ALA A 153 21.20 12.82 13.95
CA ALA A 153 22.34 12.85 13.05
C ALA A 153 22.02 12.32 11.64
N ALA A 154 21.06 11.38 11.52
CA ALA A 154 20.57 10.90 10.22
C ALA A 154 19.75 11.96 9.48
N LEU A 155 18.91 12.71 10.19
CA LEU A 155 18.20 13.88 9.66
C LEU A 155 19.19 14.95 9.18
N GLU A 156 20.16 15.31 10.03
CA GLU A 156 21.15 16.34 9.73
C GLU A 156 22.01 15.97 8.52
N ARG A 157 22.58 14.75 8.48
CA ARG A 157 23.44 14.33 7.35
C ARG A 157 22.71 14.25 6.01
N ASN A 158 21.38 14.13 6.02
CA ASN A 158 20.55 14.09 4.82
C ASN A 158 19.83 15.43 4.55
N GLY A 159 20.04 16.45 5.38
CA GLY A 159 19.42 17.77 5.21
C GLY A 159 17.89 17.74 5.26
N VAL A 160 17.31 16.84 6.05
CA VAL A 160 15.86 16.69 6.20
C VAL A 160 15.40 17.38 7.49
N PRO A 161 14.43 18.31 7.44
CA PRO A 161 13.97 19.00 8.63
C PRO A 161 13.23 18.06 9.58
N LEU A 162 13.54 18.19 10.88
CA LEU A 162 12.89 17.44 11.95
C LEU A 162 11.52 18.07 12.28
N LEU A 163 10.46 17.28 12.14
CA LEU A 163 9.12 17.60 12.62
C LEU A 163 8.97 17.17 14.09
N GLY A 164 9.67 17.87 14.98
CA GLY A 164 9.70 17.57 16.41
C GLY A 164 8.39 17.89 17.11
N SER A 165 8.07 17.14 18.18
CA SER A 165 6.88 17.29 19.02
C SER A 165 7.20 16.98 20.48
N GLN A 166 6.31 17.34 21.40
CA GLN A 166 6.41 17.05 22.84
C GLN A 166 5.52 15.89 23.29
N ASN A 167 4.49 15.59 22.51
CA ASN A 167 3.57 14.48 22.74
C ASN A 167 2.98 14.00 21.40
N ILE A 168 2.34 12.85 21.43
CA ILE A 168 1.75 12.20 20.26
C ILE A 168 0.59 13.00 19.64
N GLU A 169 -0.22 13.69 20.44
CA GLU A 169 -1.28 14.57 19.93
C GLU A 169 -0.69 15.72 19.10
N GLU A 170 0.38 16.35 19.59
CA GLU A 170 1.13 17.38 18.88
C GLU A 170 1.83 16.82 17.62
N ALA A 171 2.38 15.60 17.69
CA ALA A 171 2.99 14.94 16.53
C ALA A 171 1.96 14.75 15.40
N ILE A 172 0.75 14.30 15.73
CA ILE A 172 -0.35 14.10 14.79
C ILE A 172 -0.80 15.45 14.22
N ALA A 173 -1.01 16.45 15.07
CA ALA A 173 -1.43 17.79 14.66
C ALA A 173 -0.40 18.44 13.72
N LYS A 174 0.89 18.39 14.08
CA LYS A 174 1.98 18.93 13.25
C LYS A 174 2.09 18.25 11.90
N ARG A 175 1.88 16.93 11.81
CA ARG A 175 1.84 16.22 10.53
C ARG A 175 0.69 16.70 9.65
N MET A 176 -0.51 16.84 10.20
CA MET A 176 -1.66 17.37 9.47
C MET A 176 -1.41 18.80 8.97
N SER A 177 -0.93 19.68 9.85
CA SER A 177 -0.58 21.06 9.48
C SER A 177 0.51 21.11 8.41
N PHE A 178 1.54 20.26 8.50
CA PHE A 178 2.59 20.17 7.50
C PHE A 178 2.05 19.78 6.13
N PHE A 179 1.14 18.79 6.05
CA PHE A 179 0.50 18.44 4.79
C PHE A 179 -0.34 19.60 4.24
N ASP A 180 -1.12 20.27 5.09
CA ASP A 180 -1.94 21.42 4.70
C ASP A 180 -1.08 22.58 4.15
N GLU A 181 0.04 22.90 4.82
CA GLU A 181 0.99 23.94 4.39
C GLU A 181 1.71 23.56 3.09
N ALA A 182 2.27 22.34 3.01
CA ALA A 182 3.02 21.87 1.86
C ALA A 182 2.14 21.76 0.60
N LEU A 183 0.86 21.40 0.77
CA LEU A 183 -0.12 21.34 -0.32
C LEU A 183 -0.77 22.71 -0.63
N ARG A 184 -0.41 23.77 0.10
CA ARG A 184 -0.95 25.14 -0.03
C ARG A 184 -2.47 25.16 0.17
N GLY A 185 -2.97 24.43 1.17
CA GLY A 185 -4.38 24.31 1.51
C GLY A 185 -5.18 23.41 0.57
N ARG A 186 -4.56 22.79 -0.45
CA ARG A 186 -5.23 21.79 -1.29
C ARG A 186 -5.37 20.48 -0.53
N VAL A 187 -6.55 19.88 -0.58
CA VAL A 187 -6.79 18.56 -0.02
C VAL A 187 -6.08 17.51 -0.91
N PRO A 188 -5.26 16.60 -0.35
CA PRO A 188 -4.65 15.53 -1.14
C PRO A 188 -5.72 14.60 -1.71
N LYS A 189 -5.49 14.08 -2.92
CA LYS A 189 -6.41 13.13 -3.57
C LYS A 189 -6.38 11.76 -2.91
N CYS A 190 -5.28 11.42 -2.24
CA CYS A 190 -5.11 10.19 -1.48
C CYS A 190 -4.07 10.39 -0.38
N PHE A 191 -4.23 9.65 0.71
CA PHE A 191 -3.23 9.50 1.76
C PHE A 191 -2.64 8.09 1.76
N VAL A 192 -1.31 7.97 1.69
CA VAL A 192 -0.60 6.69 1.67
C VAL A 192 0.18 6.53 2.96
N ASN A 193 -0.02 5.42 3.66
CA ASN A 193 0.75 5.06 4.85
C ASN A 193 1.51 3.76 4.64
N VAL A 194 2.82 3.76 4.90
CA VAL A 194 3.67 2.57 4.87
C VAL A 194 4.21 2.24 6.27
N GLY A 195 3.80 1.08 6.79
CA GLY A 195 4.21 0.60 8.10
C GLY A 195 3.34 1.10 9.25
N GLY A 196 3.85 0.93 10.47
CA GLY A 196 3.06 1.03 11.70
C GLY A 196 3.36 2.25 12.58
N GLY A 197 3.71 3.39 11.99
CA GLY A 197 4.05 4.60 12.74
C GLY A 197 2.90 5.06 13.63
N VAL A 198 3.14 5.24 14.94
CA VAL A 198 2.08 5.51 15.92
C VAL A 198 1.32 6.81 15.61
N ALA A 199 1.98 7.86 15.13
CA ALA A 199 1.28 9.09 14.75
C ALA A 199 0.44 8.94 13.46
N SER A 200 0.76 8.00 12.57
CA SER A 200 -0.12 7.72 11.43
C SER A 200 -1.35 6.92 11.85
N LEU A 201 -1.15 5.93 12.72
CA LEU A 201 -2.21 5.05 13.21
C LEU A 201 -3.07 5.68 14.32
N GLY A 202 -2.50 6.60 15.11
CA GLY A 202 -3.07 7.18 16.34
C GLY A 202 -2.69 6.38 17.59
N SER A 203 -2.84 5.06 17.54
CA SER A 203 -2.45 4.16 18.63
C SER A 203 -2.04 2.78 18.10
N SER A 204 -1.38 1.99 18.95
CA SER A 204 -1.03 0.61 18.60
C SER A 204 -2.26 -0.30 18.47
N GLN A 205 -3.34 -0.01 19.20
CA GLN A 205 -4.61 -0.75 19.10
C GLN A 205 -5.29 -0.57 17.74
N ASN A 206 -5.11 0.60 17.10
CA ASN A 206 -5.70 0.87 15.80
C ASN A 206 -5.13 0.00 14.67
N ARG A 207 -3.98 -0.65 14.89
CA ARG A 207 -3.37 -1.56 13.91
C ARG A 207 -4.30 -2.69 13.47
N ILE A 208 -5.21 -3.11 14.34
CA ILE A 208 -6.18 -4.19 14.06
C ILE A 208 -7.49 -3.62 13.49
N LEU A 209 -7.79 -2.35 13.79
CA LEU A 209 -9.05 -1.70 13.45
C LEU A 209 -9.03 -1.04 12.06
N ILE A 210 -7.87 -0.54 11.64
CA ILE A 210 -7.68 0.10 10.34
C ILE A 210 -7.49 -1.01 9.27
N PRO A 211 -8.31 -1.03 8.22
CA PRO A 211 -8.14 -1.98 7.13
C PRO A 211 -6.83 -1.73 6.39
N ARG A 212 -6.17 -2.82 5.97
CA ARG A 212 -5.02 -2.79 5.06
C ARG A 212 -5.47 -2.57 3.61
N GLY A 213 -4.58 -2.09 2.76
CA GLY A 213 -4.87 -1.85 1.34
C GLY A 213 -5.61 -0.53 1.12
N PHE A 214 -6.51 -0.48 0.14
CA PHE A 214 -7.27 0.72 -0.20
C PHE A 214 -8.62 0.77 0.52
N ALA A 215 -8.94 1.92 1.09
CA ALA A 215 -10.28 2.26 1.58
C ALA A 215 -10.66 3.66 1.11
N GLU A 216 -11.83 3.78 0.47
CA GLU A 216 -12.38 5.07 0.04
C GLU A 216 -12.75 5.94 1.25
N THR A 217 -13.39 5.34 2.26
CA THR A 217 -13.64 5.94 3.56
C THR A 217 -13.48 4.88 4.65
N LEU A 218 -12.90 5.24 5.79
CA LEU A 218 -12.95 4.43 6.98
C LEU A 218 -14.32 4.55 7.64
N GLU A 219 -14.85 3.41 8.09
CA GLU A 219 -16.07 3.38 8.90
C GLU A 219 -15.90 4.18 10.20
N ALA A 220 -16.98 4.87 10.61
CA ALA A 220 -17.02 5.55 11.89
C ALA A 220 -16.93 4.52 13.03
N LYS A 221 -15.77 4.44 13.66
CA LYS A 221 -15.50 3.59 14.83
C LYS A 221 -15.06 4.44 16.01
N ASN A 222 -15.21 3.90 17.21
CA ASN A 222 -14.65 4.52 18.40
C ASN A 222 -13.13 4.25 18.44
N TRP A 223 -12.36 5.13 17.81
CA TRP A 223 -10.91 5.04 17.77
C TRP A 223 -10.31 5.44 19.11
N PRO A 224 -9.50 4.57 19.78
CA PRO A 224 -8.74 4.94 20.98
C PRO A 224 -8.02 6.30 20.88
N ARG A 225 -7.39 6.56 19.74
CA ARG A 225 -6.90 7.88 19.33
C ARG A 225 -6.97 7.97 17.82
N LYS A 226 -7.40 9.09 17.26
CA LYS A 226 -7.34 9.33 15.81
C LYS A 226 -5.92 9.71 15.39
N GLY A 227 -5.32 8.95 14.49
CA GLY A 227 -4.05 9.28 13.83
C GLY A 227 -4.25 10.03 12.52
N THR A 228 -3.14 10.39 11.86
CA THR A 228 -3.16 11.05 10.54
C THR A 228 -4.03 10.30 9.53
N LEU A 229 -3.97 8.97 9.51
CA LEU A 229 -4.75 8.14 8.58
C LEU A 229 -6.26 8.31 8.78
N THR A 230 -6.73 8.18 10.02
CA THR A 230 -8.15 8.37 10.35
C THR A 230 -8.60 9.81 10.13
N LEU A 231 -7.75 10.80 10.42
CA LEU A 231 -8.07 12.22 10.22
C LEU A 231 -8.15 12.60 8.74
N MET A 232 -7.32 12.00 7.89
CA MET A 232 -7.42 12.16 6.43
C MET A 232 -8.72 11.57 5.91
N SER A 233 -9.08 10.36 6.36
CA SER A 233 -10.36 9.76 5.99
C SER A 233 -11.56 10.59 6.46
N ASP A 234 -11.52 11.18 7.66
CA ASP A 234 -12.59 12.07 8.15
C ASP A 234 -12.75 13.33 7.27
N ARG A 235 -11.70 13.74 6.56
CA ARG A 235 -11.72 14.83 5.56
C ARG A 235 -12.17 14.37 4.17
N GLY A 236 -12.61 13.11 4.03
CA GLY A 236 -13.02 12.53 2.74
C GLY A 236 -11.86 12.18 1.81
N VAL A 237 -10.64 12.02 2.35
CA VAL A 237 -9.47 11.58 1.58
C VAL A 237 -9.39 10.06 1.61
N PRO A 238 -9.41 9.37 0.46
CA PRO A 238 -9.16 7.93 0.38
C PRO A 238 -7.79 7.57 0.96
N VAL A 239 -7.71 6.42 1.62
CA VAL A 239 -6.50 5.98 2.31
C VAL A 239 -5.97 4.68 1.72
N ILE A 240 -4.65 4.60 1.57
CA ILE A 240 -3.91 3.40 1.24
C ILE A 240 -3.03 3.03 2.43
N HIS A 241 -3.32 1.91 3.07
CA HIS A 241 -2.64 1.44 4.27
C HIS A 241 -1.81 0.19 3.98
N LEU A 242 -0.51 0.39 3.75
CA LEU A 242 0.45 -0.69 3.50
C LEU A 242 1.05 -1.16 4.82
N LEU A 243 0.30 -2.05 5.49
CA LEU A 243 0.70 -2.77 6.69
C LEU A 243 0.20 -4.22 6.59
N GLU A 244 0.71 -5.11 7.44
CA GLU A 244 0.44 -6.56 7.34
C GLU A 244 0.81 -7.13 5.96
N VAL A 245 2.05 -6.84 5.55
CA VAL A 245 2.60 -7.10 4.21
C VAL A 245 2.36 -8.53 3.73
N ALA A 246 2.51 -9.54 4.59
CA ALA A 246 2.27 -10.93 4.21
C ALA A 246 0.80 -11.18 3.82
N SER A 247 -0.16 -10.57 4.52
CA SER A 247 -1.58 -10.70 4.19
C SER A 247 -1.95 -9.94 2.92
N LEU A 248 -1.40 -8.73 2.73
CA LEU A 248 -1.57 -8.01 1.47
C LEU A 248 -0.92 -8.78 0.30
N ALA A 249 0.26 -9.38 0.51
CA ALA A 249 0.91 -10.17 -0.54
C ALA A 249 0.00 -11.30 -1.03
N ARG A 250 -0.64 -12.04 -0.10
CA ARG A 250 -1.64 -13.08 -0.45
C ARG A 250 -2.84 -12.51 -1.20
N GLU A 251 -3.35 -11.36 -0.79
CA GLU A 251 -4.52 -10.71 -1.41
C GLU A 251 -4.25 -10.31 -2.87
N TYR A 252 -3.02 -9.86 -3.18
CA TYR A 252 -2.61 -9.44 -4.52
C TYR A 252 -1.82 -10.51 -5.29
N GLY A 253 -1.84 -11.76 -4.83
CA GLY A 253 -1.19 -12.89 -5.51
C GLY A 253 0.34 -12.77 -5.63
N LEU A 254 0.98 -12.11 -4.67
CA LEU A 254 2.44 -12.04 -4.54
C LEU A 254 2.95 -13.16 -3.62
N PRO A 255 4.13 -13.76 -3.91
CA PRO A 255 4.73 -14.75 -3.03
C PRO A 255 5.03 -14.16 -1.65
N VAL A 256 4.67 -14.92 -0.61
CA VAL A 256 4.94 -14.57 0.79
C VAL A 256 6.30 -15.13 1.17
N ALA A 257 7.19 -14.24 1.64
CA ALA A 257 8.53 -14.55 2.08
C ALA A 257 9.32 -15.49 1.14
N PRO A 258 9.45 -15.16 -0.16
CA PRO A 258 10.17 -16.01 -1.10
C PRO A 258 11.64 -16.15 -0.68
N ASP A 259 12.22 -17.32 -0.94
CA ASP A 259 13.64 -17.62 -0.74
C ASP A 259 14.54 -17.10 -1.88
N TYR A 260 13.91 -16.49 -2.90
CA TYR A 260 14.52 -15.75 -3.99
C TYR A 260 13.90 -14.35 -4.10
N LEU A 261 14.51 -13.47 -4.88
CA LEU A 261 13.92 -12.17 -5.23
C LEU A 261 13.09 -12.35 -6.52
N PRO A 262 11.75 -12.15 -6.49
CA PRO A 262 10.92 -12.26 -7.68
C PRO A 262 11.33 -11.25 -8.76
N GLU A 263 11.19 -11.63 -10.03
CA GLU A 263 11.50 -10.72 -11.14
C GLU A 263 10.36 -9.71 -11.35
N PRO A 264 10.66 -8.47 -11.76
CA PRO A 264 9.65 -7.49 -12.13
C PRO A 264 8.74 -8.01 -13.26
N GLY A 265 7.42 -7.87 -13.11
CA GLY A 265 6.44 -8.32 -14.10
C GLY A 265 5.88 -9.72 -13.87
N GLU A 266 6.25 -10.39 -12.77
CA GLU A 266 5.72 -11.69 -12.37
C GLU A 266 4.62 -11.59 -11.30
N GLY A 267 3.69 -12.54 -11.31
CA GLY A 267 2.61 -12.66 -10.31
C GLY A 267 1.22 -12.36 -10.87
N GLU A 268 0.19 -12.69 -10.09
CA GLU A 268 -1.22 -12.58 -10.51
C GLU A 268 -1.64 -11.13 -10.80
N ILE A 269 -0.98 -10.14 -10.19
CA ILE A 269 -1.25 -8.72 -10.42
C ILE A 269 -1.06 -8.27 -11.88
N PHE A 270 -0.24 -8.97 -12.66
CA PHE A 270 -0.02 -8.69 -14.09
C PHE A 270 -0.95 -9.50 -15.01
N VAL A 271 -1.71 -10.43 -14.45
CA VAL A 271 -2.63 -11.29 -15.19
C VAL A 271 -4.04 -10.77 -15.00
N ARG A 272 -4.72 -10.48 -16.11
CA ARG A 272 -6.15 -10.12 -16.08
C ARG A 272 -6.93 -11.23 -16.77
N ASP A 273 -7.87 -11.84 -16.03
CA ASP A 273 -8.81 -12.77 -16.63
C ASP A 273 -9.67 -12.03 -17.66
N GLY A 274 -9.36 -12.28 -18.93
CA GLY A 274 -10.10 -11.76 -20.07
C GLY A 274 -11.10 -12.81 -20.55
N TYR A 275 -12.40 -12.58 -20.34
CA TYR A 275 -13.40 -13.34 -21.06
C TYR A 275 -13.30 -13.00 -22.54
N ARG A 276 -13.10 -14.02 -23.39
CA ARG A 276 -13.25 -13.84 -24.84
C ARG A 276 -14.73 -13.57 -25.13
N LEU A 277 -15.11 -12.30 -25.22
CA LEU A 277 -16.49 -11.86 -25.44
C LEU A 277 -17.13 -12.52 -26.66
N GLU A 278 -16.34 -12.84 -27.67
CA GLU A 278 -16.75 -13.64 -28.83
C GLU A 278 -17.27 -15.02 -28.43
N LEU A 279 -16.55 -15.75 -27.58
CA LEU A 279 -16.98 -17.05 -27.07
C LEU A 279 -18.22 -16.91 -26.20
N VAL A 280 -18.26 -15.89 -25.33
CA VAL A 280 -19.44 -15.61 -24.49
C VAL A 280 -20.67 -15.36 -25.36
N ALA A 281 -20.53 -14.56 -26.42
CA ALA A 281 -21.62 -14.28 -27.36
C ALA A 281 -22.07 -15.55 -28.10
N ILE A 282 -21.14 -16.38 -28.57
CA ILE A 282 -21.47 -17.67 -29.21
C ILE A 282 -22.26 -18.57 -28.25
N PHE A 283 -21.78 -18.73 -27.01
CA PHE A 283 -22.48 -19.55 -26.01
C PHE A 283 -23.84 -18.97 -25.65
N LEU A 284 -23.98 -17.65 -25.56
CA LEU A 284 -25.27 -16.99 -25.29
C LEU A 284 -26.27 -17.25 -26.43
N VAL A 285 -25.84 -17.16 -27.69
CA VAL A 285 -26.68 -17.45 -28.86
C VAL A 285 -27.09 -18.91 -28.89
N LEU A 286 -26.14 -19.84 -28.68
CA LEU A 286 -26.44 -21.28 -28.63
C LEU A 286 -27.40 -21.63 -27.49
N TYR A 287 -27.20 -21.04 -26.31
CA TYR A 287 -28.09 -21.20 -25.18
C TYR A 287 -29.50 -20.66 -25.47
N GLY A 288 -29.59 -19.45 -26.05
CA GLY A 288 -30.87 -18.87 -26.47
C GLY A 288 -31.59 -19.72 -27.51
N ALA A 289 -30.87 -20.27 -28.49
CA ALA A 289 -31.42 -21.18 -29.49
C ALA A 289 -31.93 -22.48 -28.85
N LEU A 290 -31.18 -23.06 -27.92
CA LEU A 290 -31.60 -24.25 -27.17
C LEU A 290 -32.87 -23.97 -26.36
N CYS A 291 -32.90 -22.86 -25.61
CA CYS A 291 -34.10 -22.44 -24.88
C CYS A 291 -35.29 -22.25 -25.81
N ALA A 292 -35.09 -21.65 -26.98
CA ALA A 292 -36.16 -21.49 -27.98
C ALA A 292 -36.66 -22.85 -28.48
N VAL A 293 -35.77 -23.82 -28.76
CA VAL A 293 -36.16 -25.17 -29.18
C VAL A 293 -36.93 -25.91 -28.09
N VAL A 294 -36.52 -25.81 -26.83
CA VAL A 294 -37.17 -26.48 -25.69
C VAL A 294 -38.51 -25.82 -25.34
N LEU A 295 -38.60 -24.50 -25.39
CA LEU A 295 -39.82 -23.74 -25.05
C LEU A 295 -40.79 -23.63 -26.22
N ALA A 296 -40.34 -23.75 -27.48
CA ALA A 296 -41.20 -23.64 -28.66
C ALA A 296 -42.39 -24.63 -28.63
N PRO A 297 -42.25 -25.92 -28.26
CA PRO A 297 -43.37 -26.83 -28.12
C PRO A 297 -44.39 -26.37 -27.09
N GLU A 298 -43.94 -25.84 -25.94
CA GLU A 298 -44.79 -25.45 -24.82
C GLU A 298 -45.49 -24.11 -25.07
N VAL A 299 -44.78 -23.13 -25.63
CA VAL A 299 -45.34 -21.87 -26.12
C VAL A 299 -46.33 -22.12 -27.26
N ARG A 300 -46.02 -23.01 -28.21
CA ARG A 300 -46.93 -23.41 -29.28
C ARG A 300 -48.18 -24.09 -28.73
N ARG A 301 -48.05 -24.94 -27.71
CA ARG A 301 -49.18 -25.61 -27.05
C ARG A 301 -50.07 -24.62 -26.29
N ASN A 302 -49.47 -23.66 -25.58
CA ASN A 302 -50.19 -22.61 -24.85
C ASN A 302 -50.88 -21.62 -25.80
N LEU A 303 -50.25 -21.23 -26.92
CA LEU A 303 -50.86 -20.39 -27.95
C LEU A 303 -52.03 -21.12 -28.65
N LEU A 304 -51.86 -22.38 -29.04
CA LEU A 304 -52.94 -23.18 -29.64
C LEU A 304 -54.08 -23.46 -28.64
N GLY A 305 -53.75 -23.61 -27.35
CA GLY A 305 -54.70 -23.71 -26.24
C GLY A 305 -55.50 -22.42 -26.05
N ALA A 306 -54.85 -21.27 -26.04
CA ALA A 306 -55.49 -19.95 -25.94
C ALA A 306 -56.40 -19.65 -27.15
N VAL A 307 -55.98 -20.01 -28.37
CA VAL A 307 -56.81 -19.89 -29.58
C VAL A 307 -58.04 -20.82 -29.53
N ARG A 308 -57.91 -22.05 -29.01
CA ARG A 308 -59.03 -22.97 -28.80
C ARG A 308 -59.99 -22.49 -27.70
N PHE A 309 -59.48 -21.90 -26.63
CA PHE A 309 -60.31 -21.34 -25.56
C PHE A 309 -61.13 -20.14 -26.07
N ARG A 310 -60.52 -19.24 -26.85
CA ARG A 310 -61.18 -18.08 -27.46
C ARG A 310 -62.26 -18.46 -28.50
N ARG A 311 -62.08 -19.57 -29.23
CA ARG A 311 -63.10 -20.13 -30.13
C ARG A 311 -64.27 -20.80 -29.39
N ARG A 312 -64.06 -21.32 -28.18
CA ARG A 312 -65.14 -21.90 -27.36
C ARG A 312 -65.95 -20.86 -26.59
N SER A 313 -65.33 -19.74 -26.18
CA SER A 313 -66.04 -18.64 -25.51
C SER A 313 -66.72 -17.64 -26.45
N GLY A 314 -66.36 -17.62 -27.74
CA GLY A 314 -67.04 -16.81 -28.77
C GLY A 314 -68.22 -17.50 -29.48
N GLY A 315 -68.60 -18.72 -29.05
CA GLY A 315 -69.71 -19.50 -29.61
C GLY A 315 -70.93 -19.62 -28.69
N ALA A 316 -70.97 -18.84 -27.61
CA ALA A 316 -72.13 -18.69 -26.73
C ALA A 316 -72.60 -17.24 -26.77
N ALA A 317 -73.25 -16.86 -27.87
CA ALA A 317 -74.11 -15.69 -28.01
C ALA A 317 -75.24 -16.07 -28.97
#